data_AF-A0A2D8UAY1-F1
#
_entry.id   AF-A0A2D8UAY1-F1
#
_cell.length_a   1.000
_cell.length_b   1.000
_cell.length_c   1.000
_cell.angle_alpha   90.00
_cell.angle_beta   90.00
_cell.angle_gamma   90.00
#
_symmetry.space_group_name_H-M   'P 1'
#
loop_
_entity.id
_entity.type
_entity.pdbx_description
1 polymer ?
#
loop_
_entity_poly.entity_id
_entity_poly.type
_entity_poly.pdbx_seq_one_letter_code
_entity_poly.pdbx_strand_id
1 'polypeptide(L)'
;MLGKQTNLVEQKEKAGQLIIVIYEKDNTIRSSIPTNKSIPSEEVIRRSGLCPRDGSNVFLKNSRGIIQTSEALIKPGSTVFIGSDSIIEHCIIDNITWKSKDGNIGTGKLADGTIAHVPNVEKGEKCWIVRHTERKSFRDPKLIHAECHKFNLGTKAYNVGDIVRARPSPDNSNSLLFDPHTELWSINLKISLPEFTDEVEISQLFKGLLWSVKITHVNRKNNRYKGRLLTSLTYNPKLSKKRRRKK
;
A
#
# COMPACT_ATOMS: atom_id res chain seq x y z
N MET A 1 -11.13 -63.76 19.44
CA MET A 1 -10.93 -62.34 19.82
C MET A 1 -9.90 -61.73 18.89
N LEU A 2 -10.29 -61.13 17.76
CA LEU A 2 -9.48 -60.21 16.95
C LEU A 2 -10.31 -59.83 15.72
N GLY A 3 -10.89 -58.62 15.72
CA GLY A 3 -11.74 -58.18 14.61
C GLY A 3 -12.45 -56.84 14.78
N LYS A 4 -11.93 -55.93 15.62
CA LYS A 4 -12.53 -54.60 15.84
C LYS A 4 -11.50 -53.47 16.02
N GLN A 5 -10.34 -53.55 15.37
CA GLN A 5 -9.34 -52.47 15.41
C GLN A 5 -9.08 -51.76 14.07
N THR A 6 -9.69 -52.20 12.98
CA THR A 6 -9.47 -51.61 11.65
C THR A 6 -10.32 -50.37 11.34
N ASN A 7 -11.39 -50.08 12.11
CA ASN A 7 -12.30 -48.95 11.81
C ASN A 7 -11.95 -47.62 12.51
N LEU A 8 -10.94 -47.57 13.39
CA LEU A 8 -10.56 -46.33 14.09
C LEU A 8 -9.50 -45.50 13.34
N VAL A 9 -8.81 -46.11 12.37
CA VAL A 9 -7.80 -45.40 11.55
C VAL A 9 -8.48 -44.67 10.39
N GLU A 10 -9.47 -45.28 9.72
CA GLU A 10 -10.26 -44.64 8.66
C GLU A 10 -11.16 -43.49 9.14
N GLN A 11 -11.53 -43.46 10.43
CA GLN A 11 -12.31 -42.35 10.99
C GLN A 11 -11.45 -41.13 11.38
N LYS A 12 -10.12 -41.27 11.50
CA LYS A 12 -9.22 -40.13 11.76
C LYS A 12 -8.86 -39.33 10.51
N GLU A 13 -9.01 -39.90 9.30
CA GLU A 13 -8.73 -39.22 8.04
C GLU A 13 -9.87 -38.29 7.54
N LYS A 14 -11.02 -38.29 8.21
CA LYS A 14 -12.12 -37.33 7.95
C LYS A 14 -12.14 -36.12 8.87
N ALA A 15 -11.10 -35.91 9.69
CA ALA A 15 -10.87 -34.62 10.32
C ALA A 15 -10.33 -33.67 9.23
N GLY A 16 -11.24 -32.99 8.52
CA GLY A 16 -10.86 -32.02 7.49
C GLY A 16 -9.79 -31.07 8.02
N GLN A 17 -8.71 -30.91 7.25
CA GLN A 17 -7.65 -29.98 7.62
C GLN A 17 -8.25 -28.58 7.84
N LEU A 18 -7.82 -27.90 8.91
CA LEU A 18 -8.40 -26.63 9.32
C LEU A 18 -7.52 -25.49 8.83
N ILE A 19 -8.13 -24.40 8.36
CA ILE A 19 -7.47 -23.10 8.33
C ILE A 19 -7.81 -22.41 9.64
N ILE A 20 -6.80 -21.99 10.40
CA ILE A 20 -6.97 -21.24 11.64
C ILE A 20 -6.90 -19.75 11.30
N VAL A 21 -7.95 -19.00 11.64
CA VAL A 21 -8.01 -17.55 11.49
C VAL A 21 -7.99 -16.91 12.88
N ILE A 22 -7.02 -16.04 13.15
CA ILE A 22 -6.82 -15.40 14.46
C ILE A 22 -7.03 -13.90 14.31
N TYR A 23 -7.79 -13.26 15.20
CA TYR A 23 -7.94 -11.81 15.16
C TYR A 23 -6.62 -11.13 15.58
N GLU A 24 -6.12 -10.24 14.74
CA GLU A 24 -4.76 -9.66 14.88
C GLU A 24 -4.56 -8.92 16.22
N LYS A 25 -5.60 -8.24 16.72
CA LYS A 25 -5.51 -7.45 17.96
C LYS A 25 -5.70 -8.28 19.23
N ASP A 26 -6.25 -9.48 19.11
CA ASP A 26 -6.52 -10.36 20.25
C ASP A 26 -6.44 -11.83 19.81
N ASN A 27 -5.31 -12.46 20.13
CA ASN A 27 -5.03 -13.85 19.76
C ASN A 27 -5.94 -14.87 20.47
N THR A 28 -6.72 -14.47 21.48
CA THR A 28 -7.73 -15.33 22.11
C THR A 28 -8.96 -15.52 21.21
N ILE A 29 -9.21 -14.54 20.32
CA ILE A 29 -10.30 -14.58 19.35
C ILE A 29 -9.80 -15.29 18.10
N ARG A 30 -10.29 -16.51 17.88
CA ARG A 30 -9.93 -17.32 16.71
C ARG A 30 -11.13 -18.11 16.19
N SER A 31 -11.07 -18.42 14.90
CA SER A 31 -12.05 -19.20 14.17
C SER A 31 -11.35 -20.30 13.39
N SER A 32 -12.04 -21.42 13.16
CA SER A 32 -11.53 -22.53 12.36
C SER A 32 -12.43 -22.76 11.16
N ILE A 33 -11.82 -22.86 9.99
CA ILE A 33 -12.52 -23.08 8.72
C ILE A 33 -12.17 -24.48 8.22
N PRO A 34 -13.12 -25.44 8.27
CA PRO A 34 -12.91 -26.77 7.73
C PRO A 34 -12.84 -26.72 6.21
N THR A 35 -11.75 -27.22 5.63
CA THR A 35 -11.59 -27.37 4.18
C THR A 35 -10.59 -28.46 3.82
N ASN A 36 -10.85 -29.20 2.75
CA ASN A 36 -9.92 -30.18 2.19
C ASN A 36 -9.17 -29.64 0.95
N LYS A 37 -9.50 -28.43 0.50
CA LYS A 37 -8.88 -27.77 -0.66
C LYS A 37 -8.41 -26.37 -0.28
N SER A 38 -7.46 -25.86 -1.06
CA SER A 38 -7.05 -24.46 -0.91
C SER A 38 -8.20 -23.57 -1.36
N ILE A 39 -8.53 -22.57 -0.55
CA ILE A 39 -9.65 -21.64 -0.82
C ILE A 39 -9.16 -20.20 -0.93
N PRO A 40 -9.82 -19.33 -1.72
CA PRO A 40 -9.45 -17.93 -1.84
C PRO A 40 -9.49 -17.19 -0.49
N SER A 41 -8.66 -16.17 -0.34
CA SER A 41 -8.56 -15.37 0.89
C SER A 41 -9.87 -14.64 1.22
N GLU A 42 -10.62 -14.20 0.22
CA GLU A 42 -11.94 -13.57 0.40
C GLU A 42 -12.96 -14.57 0.98
N GLU A 43 -12.90 -15.82 0.56
CA GLU A 43 -13.75 -16.88 1.09
C GLU A 43 -13.35 -17.23 2.54
N VAL A 44 -12.06 -17.18 2.87
CA VAL A 44 -11.56 -17.32 4.25
C VAL A 44 -12.10 -16.18 5.14
N ILE A 45 -12.03 -14.93 4.67
CA ILE A 45 -12.58 -13.76 5.39
C ILE A 45 -14.07 -13.96 5.66
N ARG A 46 -14.84 -14.30 4.62
CA ARG A 46 -16.29 -14.49 4.71
C ARG A 46 -16.68 -15.62 5.66
N ARG A 47 -15.96 -16.75 5.62
CA ARG A 47 -16.24 -17.93 6.47
C ARG A 47 -15.70 -17.82 7.89
N SER A 48 -14.74 -16.92 8.14
CA SER A 48 -14.14 -16.79 9.48
C SER A 48 -15.13 -16.30 10.55
N GLY A 49 -16.14 -15.52 10.17
CA GLY A 49 -17.03 -14.84 11.10
C GLY A 49 -16.34 -13.72 11.91
N LEU A 50 -15.08 -13.43 11.61
CA LEU A 50 -14.26 -12.39 12.27
C LEU A 50 -14.22 -11.08 11.47
N CYS A 51 -14.92 -11.01 10.33
CA CYS A 51 -15.08 -9.79 9.56
C CYS A 51 -16.05 -8.83 10.28
N PRO A 52 -15.68 -7.55 10.47
CA PRO A 52 -16.59 -6.50 10.94
C PRO A 52 -17.87 -6.44 10.10
N ARG A 53 -19.02 -6.24 10.76
CA ARG A 53 -20.34 -6.13 10.11
C ARG A 53 -20.67 -4.71 9.64
N ASP A 54 -19.83 -3.75 9.99
CA ASP A 54 -19.97 -2.32 9.64
C ASP A 54 -19.49 -1.99 8.22
N GLY A 55 -18.96 -2.99 7.49
CA GLY A 55 -18.42 -2.82 6.14
C GLY A 55 -16.96 -2.40 6.08
N SER A 56 -16.27 -2.34 7.23
CA SER A 56 -14.82 -2.09 7.28
C SER A 56 -14.04 -3.16 6.52
N ASN A 57 -13.07 -2.73 5.70
CA ASN A 57 -12.19 -3.65 4.99
C ASN A 57 -11.31 -4.41 5.98
N VAL A 58 -11.08 -5.69 5.70
CA VAL A 58 -10.16 -6.54 6.46
C VAL A 58 -9.20 -7.27 5.53
N PHE A 59 -8.03 -7.55 6.06
CA PHE A 59 -6.96 -8.25 5.35
C PHE A 59 -6.56 -9.49 6.13
N LEU A 60 -6.13 -10.52 5.40
CA LEU A 60 -5.48 -11.67 6.01
C LEU A 60 -3.96 -11.44 6.01
N LYS A 61 -3.29 -11.87 7.08
CA LYS A 61 -1.84 -11.86 7.26
C LYS A 61 -1.35 -13.28 7.54
N ASN A 62 -0.15 -13.61 7.11
CA ASN A 62 0.55 -14.84 7.49
C ASN A 62 1.94 -14.48 8.02
N SER A 63 2.81 -15.46 8.27
CA SER A 63 4.17 -15.24 8.77
C SER A 63 5.07 -14.40 7.83
N ARG A 64 4.64 -14.15 6.59
CA ARG A 64 5.34 -13.33 5.60
C ARG A 64 4.75 -11.92 5.44
N GLY A 65 3.59 -11.64 6.03
CA GLY A 65 2.89 -10.36 5.91
C GLY A 65 1.47 -10.52 5.35
N ILE A 66 0.92 -9.45 4.77
CA ILE A 66 -0.44 -9.46 4.20
C ILE A 66 -0.53 -10.44 3.02
N ILE A 67 -1.64 -11.19 2.99
CA ILE A 67 -2.08 -12.01 1.86
C ILE A 67 -2.80 -11.08 0.89
N GLN A 68 -2.14 -10.81 -0.23
CA GLN A 68 -2.34 -9.56 -0.98
C GLN A 68 -3.44 -9.59 -2.05
N THR A 69 -4.01 -10.75 -2.38
CA THR A 69 -5.08 -10.85 -3.38
C THR A 69 -6.28 -11.59 -2.80
N SER A 70 -7.49 -11.14 -3.14
CA SER A 70 -8.76 -11.84 -2.83
C SER A 70 -8.77 -13.28 -3.36
N GLU A 71 -8.03 -13.52 -4.44
CA GLU A 71 -7.85 -14.83 -5.09
C GLU A 71 -6.72 -15.68 -4.50
N ALA A 72 -5.91 -15.15 -3.57
CA ALA A 72 -4.79 -15.89 -2.99
C ALA A 72 -5.30 -17.16 -2.30
N LEU A 73 -4.81 -18.32 -2.75
CA LEU A 73 -5.25 -19.61 -2.24
C LEU A 73 -4.59 -19.94 -0.90
N ILE A 74 -5.40 -20.03 0.15
CA ILE A 74 -4.99 -20.45 1.49
C ILE A 74 -5.12 -21.95 1.61
N LYS A 75 -4.01 -22.62 1.86
CA LYS A 75 -3.95 -24.08 1.98
C LYS A 75 -4.57 -24.55 3.30
N PRO A 76 -5.24 -25.71 3.32
CA PRO A 76 -5.63 -26.35 4.57
C PRO A 76 -4.40 -26.57 5.49
N GLY A 77 -4.59 -26.43 6.80
CA GLY A 77 -3.50 -26.49 7.80
C GLY A 77 -2.77 -25.15 8.03
N SER A 78 -3.11 -24.09 7.29
CA SER A 78 -2.49 -22.77 7.47
C SER A 78 -3.08 -22.02 8.67
N THR A 79 -2.24 -21.23 9.34
CA THR A 79 -2.68 -20.20 10.29
C THR A 79 -2.53 -18.83 9.65
N VAL A 80 -3.60 -18.04 9.68
CA VAL A 80 -3.65 -16.67 9.18
C VAL A 80 -4.23 -15.74 10.25
N PHE A 81 -3.83 -14.48 10.22
CA PHE A 81 -4.33 -13.45 11.10
C PHE A 81 -5.28 -12.54 10.31
N ILE A 82 -6.38 -12.10 10.89
CA ILE A 82 -7.33 -11.18 10.27
C ILE A 82 -7.32 -9.85 11.04
N GLY A 83 -7.16 -8.75 10.31
CA GLY A 83 -7.06 -7.43 10.91
C GLY A 83 -7.54 -6.33 9.97
N SER A 84 -7.88 -5.19 10.56
CA SER A 84 -8.35 -3.98 9.87
C SER A 84 -7.32 -2.85 9.84
N ASP A 85 -6.20 -2.97 10.57
CA ASP A 85 -5.19 -1.91 10.71
C ASP A 85 -4.17 -1.91 9.56
N SER A 86 -4.66 -1.96 8.34
CA SER A 86 -3.81 -1.71 7.19
C SER A 86 -3.77 -0.21 6.90
N ILE A 87 -2.56 0.34 6.77
CA ILE A 87 -2.38 1.71 6.24
C ILE A 87 -2.58 1.77 4.72
N ILE A 88 -2.93 0.64 4.10
CA ILE A 88 -3.30 0.50 2.71
C ILE A 88 -4.77 0.85 2.54
N GLU A 89 -5.03 1.82 1.69
CA GLU A 89 -6.37 2.21 1.31
C GLU A 89 -6.54 2.10 -0.19
N HIS A 90 -7.79 2.17 -0.66
CA HIS A 90 -8.06 2.32 -2.08
C HIS A 90 -8.86 3.58 -2.33
N CYS A 91 -8.69 4.14 -3.52
CA CYS A 91 -9.49 5.26 -3.99
C CYS A 91 -9.81 5.09 -5.48
N ILE A 92 -10.93 5.66 -5.89
CA ILE A 92 -11.25 5.88 -7.30
C ILE A 92 -10.92 7.34 -7.60
N ILE A 93 -10.20 7.58 -8.69
CA ILE A 93 -9.76 8.92 -9.06
C ILE A 93 -10.89 9.66 -9.76
N ASP A 94 -11.46 10.66 -9.08
CA ASP A 94 -12.58 11.45 -9.57
C ASP A 94 -12.15 12.53 -10.55
N ASN A 95 -10.99 13.16 -10.31
CA ASN A 95 -10.53 14.34 -11.04
C ASN A 95 -9.01 14.35 -11.21
N ILE A 96 -8.54 15.11 -12.20
CA ILE A 96 -7.12 15.45 -12.36
C ILE A 96 -6.93 16.92 -11.98
N THR A 97 -6.20 17.18 -10.91
CA THR A 97 -6.03 18.52 -10.32
C THR A 97 -4.76 19.23 -10.77
N TRP A 98 -3.76 18.47 -11.24
CA TRP A 98 -2.53 19.03 -11.77
C TRP A 98 -2.05 18.23 -12.98
N LYS A 99 -1.55 18.93 -13.99
CA LYS A 99 -0.86 18.34 -15.14
C LYS A 99 0.47 19.07 -15.35
N SER A 100 1.53 18.30 -15.53
CA SER A 100 2.85 18.78 -15.95
C SER A 100 3.38 17.88 -17.07
N LYS A 101 4.52 18.28 -17.65
CA LYS A 101 5.24 17.46 -18.64
C LYS A 101 5.71 16.11 -18.08
N ASP A 102 5.86 16.00 -16.76
CA ASP A 102 6.41 14.82 -16.09
C ASP A 102 5.32 13.88 -15.55
N GLY A 103 4.06 14.29 -15.62
CA GLY A 103 2.91 13.51 -15.16
C GLY A 103 1.77 14.39 -14.64
N ASN A 104 0.81 13.75 -14.00
CA ASN A 104 -0.37 14.38 -13.44
C ASN A 104 -0.59 14.00 -11.99
N ILE A 105 -1.43 14.76 -11.30
CA ILE A 105 -1.93 14.44 -9.95
C ILE A 105 -3.44 14.32 -10.07
N GLY A 106 -3.94 13.14 -9.74
CA GLY A 106 -5.37 12.87 -9.58
C GLY A 106 -5.81 13.04 -8.13
N THR A 107 -7.12 13.23 -7.95
CA THR A 107 -7.74 13.24 -6.63
C THR A 107 -8.93 12.30 -6.58
N GLY A 108 -9.05 11.59 -5.47
CA GLY A 108 -10.20 10.75 -5.12
C GLY A 108 -10.55 10.92 -3.64
N LYS A 109 -11.74 10.48 -3.25
CA LYS A 109 -12.15 10.44 -1.84
C LYS A 109 -11.84 9.07 -1.21
N LEU A 110 -11.35 9.10 0.02
CA LEU A 110 -11.16 7.94 0.89
C LEU A 110 -12.42 7.69 1.72
N ALA A 111 -12.47 6.53 2.38
CA ALA A 111 -13.64 6.09 3.14
C ALA A 111 -14.01 7.05 4.29
N ASP A 112 -13.01 7.70 4.88
CA ASP A 112 -13.17 8.72 5.94
C ASP A 112 -13.52 10.13 5.39
N GLY A 113 -13.69 10.28 4.07
CA GLY A 113 -13.94 11.55 3.41
C GLY A 113 -12.69 12.37 3.10
N THR A 114 -11.50 11.91 3.46
CA THR A 114 -10.23 12.56 3.12
C THR A 114 -10.02 12.58 1.61
N ILE A 115 -9.56 13.71 1.08
CA ILE A 115 -9.25 13.86 -0.35
C ILE A 115 -7.79 13.42 -0.57
N ALA A 116 -7.60 12.26 -1.20
CA ALA A 116 -6.30 11.74 -1.58
C ALA A 116 -5.79 12.44 -2.84
N HIS A 117 -4.53 12.87 -2.84
CA HIS A 117 -3.80 13.36 -4.01
C HIS A 117 -2.79 12.31 -4.44
N VAL A 118 -2.97 11.73 -5.63
CA VAL A 118 -2.20 10.59 -6.12
C VAL A 118 -1.51 10.97 -7.43
N PRO A 119 -0.19 10.82 -7.57
CA PRO A 119 0.51 11.09 -8.82
C PRO A 119 0.35 9.94 -9.84
N ASN A 120 0.51 10.27 -11.12
CA ASN A 120 0.54 9.34 -12.25
C ASN A 120 -0.68 8.42 -12.36
N VAL A 121 -1.87 9.03 -12.34
CA VAL A 121 -3.15 8.31 -12.37
C VAL A 121 -4.11 8.91 -13.39
N GLU A 122 -5.04 8.12 -13.88
CA GLU A 122 -6.09 8.58 -14.79
C GLU A 122 -7.44 8.74 -14.09
N LYS A 123 -8.32 9.56 -14.65
CA LYS A 123 -9.68 9.71 -14.14
C LYS A 123 -10.42 8.37 -14.33
N GLY A 124 -11.09 7.91 -13.28
CA GLY A 124 -11.77 6.62 -13.23
C GLY A 124 -10.86 5.45 -12.82
N GLU A 125 -9.55 5.67 -12.68
CA GLU A 125 -8.63 4.63 -12.23
C GLU A 125 -8.92 4.26 -10.76
N LYS A 126 -8.95 2.96 -10.47
CA LYS A 126 -9.00 2.42 -9.11
C LYS A 126 -7.58 2.07 -8.66
N CYS A 127 -7.13 2.70 -7.57
CA CYS A 127 -5.76 2.59 -7.10
C CYS A 127 -5.71 2.11 -5.65
N TRP A 128 -4.75 1.25 -5.33
CA TRP A 128 -4.28 1.05 -3.95
C TRP A 128 -3.26 2.12 -3.61
N ILE A 129 -3.37 2.71 -2.43
CA ILE A 129 -2.60 3.88 -2.03
C ILE A 129 -2.11 3.78 -0.59
N VAL A 130 -1.07 4.55 -0.29
CA VAL A 130 -0.58 4.81 1.07
C VAL A 130 -0.53 6.32 1.31
N ARG A 131 -0.95 6.77 2.50
CA ARG A 131 -0.88 8.18 2.93
C ARG A 131 0.53 8.53 3.43
N HIS A 132 1.01 9.74 3.13
CA HIS A 132 2.27 10.27 3.65
C HIS A 132 2.09 11.42 4.62
N THR A 133 1.25 12.37 4.24
CA THR A 133 1.01 13.60 4.99
C THR A 133 -0.42 14.04 4.81
N GLU A 134 -1.00 14.57 5.87
CA GLU A 134 -2.32 15.17 5.84
C GLU A 134 -2.25 16.65 6.14
N ARG A 135 -3.17 17.41 5.56
CA ARG A 135 -3.37 18.82 5.86
C ARG A 135 -4.83 19.17 5.76
N LYS A 136 -5.29 20.08 6.62
CA LYS A 136 -6.60 20.71 6.46
C LYS A 136 -6.58 21.61 5.24
N SER A 137 -7.72 21.69 4.54
CA SER A 137 -7.86 22.62 3.44
C SER A 137 -7.77 24.05 3.94
N PHE A 138 -7.11 24.91 3.16
CA PHE A 138 -7.11 26.34 3.43
C PHE A 138 -8.47 27.00 3.19
N ARG A 139 -9.31 26.39 2.34
CA ARG A 139 -10.64 26.95 1.99
C ARG A 139 -11.75 26.44 2.92
N ASP A 140 -11.68 25.18 3.32
CA ASP A 140 -12.63 24.56 4.23
C ASP A 140 -11.88 23.67 5.26
N PRO A 141 -11.72 24.12 6.52
CA PRO A 141 -10.99 23.37 7.53
C PRO A 141 -11.59 21.99 7.88
N LYS A 142 -12.84 21.71 7.48
CA LYS A 142 -13.47 20.39 7.65
C LYS A 142 -12.97 19.38 6.61
N LEU A 143 -12.44 19.85 5.47
CA LEU A 143 -11.86 18.99 4.45
C LEU A 143 -10.40 18.70 4.77
N ILE A 144 -10.07 17.42 4.82
CA ILE A 144 -8.70 16.93 4.97
C ILE A 144 -8.18 16.50 3.59
N HIS A 145 -6.95 16.88 3.29
CA HIS A 145 -6.22 16.46 2.10
C HIS A 145 -5.03 15.60 2.49
N ALA A 146 -4.90 14.43 1.88
CA ALA A 146 -3.75 13.56 2.04
C ALA A 146 -2.90 13.57 0.77
N GLU A 147 -1.58 13.70 0.92
CA GLU A 147 -0.64 13.38 -0.16
C GLU A 147 -0.34 11.88 -0.10
N CYS A 148 -0.59 11.20 -1.22
CA CYS A 148 -0.51 9.75 -1.31
C CYS A 148 0.34 9.34 -2.52
N HIS A 149 0.68 8.06 -2.62
CA HIS A 149 1.07 7.45 -3.89
C HIS A 149 0.43 6.09 -4.07
N LYS A 150 0.28 5.68 -5.33
CA LYS A 150 -0.23 4.35 -5.67
C LYS A 150 0.86 3.30 -5.68
N PHE A 151 0.48 2.08 -5.39
CA PHE A 151 1.31 0.89 -5.54
C PHE A 151 0.44 -0.28 -6.01
N ASN A 152 1.06 -1.38 -6.39
CA ASN A 152 0.37 -2.61 -6.74
C ASN A 152 0.42 -3.61 -5.59
N LEU A 153 -0.71 -4.23 -5.26
CA LEU A 153 -0.77 -5.32 -4.28
C LEU A 153 -0.20 -6.65 -4.81
N GLY A 154 0.12 -6.74 -6.10
CA GLY A 154 0.71 -7.96 -6.67
C GLY A 154 2.17 -8.18 -6.26
N THR A 155 2.82 -9.15 -6.91
CA THR A 155 4.23 -9.52 -6.68
C THR A 155 5.24 -8.39 -6.93
N LYS A 156 4.82 -7.30 -7.59
CA LYS A 156 5.66 -6.15 -7.93
C LYS A 156 4.99 -4.88 -7.44
N ALA A 157 5.36 -4.44 -6.23
CA ALA A 157 4.80 -3.24 -5.61
C ALA A 157 4.90 -2.00 -6.53
N TYR A 158 6.04 -1.87 -7.21
CA TYR A 158 6.29 -0.74 -8.12
C TYR A 158 6.99 -1.16 -9.40
N ASN A 159 6.75 -0.41 -10.46
CA ASN A 159 7.30 -0.58 -11.79
C ASN A 159 8.11 0.65 -12.23
N VAL A 160 8.97 0.47 -13.23
CA VAL A 160 9.63 1.59 -13.90
C VAL A 160 8.57 2.47 -14.54
N GLY A 161 8.67 3.78 -14.31
CA GLY A 161 7.70 4.77 -14.77
C GLY A 161 6.72 5.23 -13.69
N ASP A 162 6.52 4.44 -12.63
CA ASP A 162 5.66 4.83 -11.50
C ASP A 162 6.20 6.09 -10.83
N ILE A 163 5.29 6.94 -10.35
CA ILE A 163 5.64 8.12 -9.57
C ILE A 163 5.21 7.86 -8.12
N VAL A 164 6.19 7.87 -7.23
CA VAL A 164 6.00 7.63 -5.80
C VAL A 164 6.26 8.91 -5.01
N ARG A 165 5.71 8.97 -3.81
CA ARG A 165 6.03 10.01 -2.84
C ARG A 165 7.08 9.46 -1.87
N ALA A 166 8.09 10.25 -1.58
CA ALA A 166 9.20 9.82 -0.73
C ALA A 166 9.76 11.02 0.04
N ARG A 167 10.12 10.81 1.31
CA ARG A 167 10.92 11.78 2.07
C ARG A 167 12.39 11.35 2.01
N PRO A 168 13.26 12.10 1.34
CA PRO A 168 14.67 11.74 1.29
C PRO A 168 15.33 11.82 2.66
N SER A 169 16.43 11.09 2.79
CA SER A 169 17.41 11.26 3.87
C SER A 169 18.02 12.68 3.86
N PRO A 170 18.67 13.12 4.95
CA PRO A 170 19.23 14.47 5.06
C PRO A 170 20.23 14.86 3.95
N ASP A 171 20.89 13.86 3.35
CA ASP A 171 21.82 13.97 2.22
C ASP A 171 21.11 13.90 0.85
N ASN A 172 19.77 13.80 0.84
CA ASN A 172 18.90 13.81 -0.33
C ASN A 172 19.12 12.66 -1.34
N SER A 173 19.89 11.63 -0.97
CA SER A 173 20.33 10.59 -1.90
C SER A 173 19.53 9.29 -1.81
N ASN A 174 18.84 9.05 -0.70
CA ASN A 174 18.10 7.81 -0.44
C ASN A 174 16.75 8.07 0.21
N SER A 175 15.85 7.10 0.14
CA SER A 175 14.60 7.06 0.89
C SER A 175 14.14 5.61 1.02
N LEU A 176 13.07 5.41 1.78
CA LEU A 176 12.39 4.13 1.92
C LEU A 176 11.02 4.23 1.29
N LEU A 177 10.69 3.26 0.44
CA LEU A 177 9.36 3.08 -0.10
C LEU A 177 8.56 2.13 0.78
N PHE A 178 7.25 2.36 0.79
CA PHE A 178 6.30 1.50 1.45
C PHE A 178 6.29 0.13 0.77
N ASP A 179 6.47 -0.92 1.56
CA ASP A 179 6.36 -2.29 1.13
C ASP A 179 4.95 -2.80 1.44
N PRO A 180 4.10 -3.02 0.42
CA PRO A 180 2.74 -3.49 0.65
C PRO A 180 2.65 -4.95 1.11
N HIS A 181 3.76 -5.68 1.17
CA HIS A 181 3.78 -7.03 1.74
C HIS A 181 3.95 -6.99 3.26
N THR A 182 4.89 -6.18 3.74
CA THR A 182 5.23 -6.08 5.17
C THR A 182 4.51 -4.93 5.87
N GLU A 183 3.90 -4.01 5.12
CA GLU A 183 3.35 -2.73 5.58
C GLU A 183 4.37 -1.79 6.22
N LEU A 184 5.65 -2.00 5.95
CA LEU A 184 6.73 -1.19 6.48
C LEU A 184 7.35 -0.34 5.38
N TRP A 185 7.94 0.78 5.78
CA TRP A 185 8.82 1.56 4.91
C TRP A 185 10.18 0.86 4.85
N SER A 186 10.31 -0.19 4.03
CA SER A 186 11.49 -1.06 4.01
C SER A 186 12.14 -1.21 2.63
N ILE A 187 11.52 -0.73 1.56
CA ILE A 187 12.08 -0.85 0.21
C ILE A 187 13.10 0.27 -0.01
N ASN A 188 14.36 -0.09 -0.23
CA ASN A 188 15.43 0.90 -0.46
C ASN A 188 15.25 1.59 -1.82
N LEU A 189 15.14 2.91 -1.81
CA LEU A 189 15.08 3.76 -2.99
C LEU A 189 16.26 4.73 -3.02
N LYS A 190 17.15 4.57 -4.01
CA LYS A 190 18.17 5.57 -4.32
C LYS A 190 17.58 6.65 -5.22
N ILE A 191 17.77 7.92 -4.88
CA ILE A 191 17.21 9.05 -5.59
C ILE A 191 18.35 9.82 -6.29
N SER A 192 18.18 10.09 -7.58
CA SER A 192 19.03 11.03 -8.32
C SER A 192 18.32 12.37 -8.52
N LEU A 193 19.12 13.43 -8.57
CA LEU A 193 18.67 14.75 -9.00
C LEU A 193 18.63 14.82 -10.54
N PRO A 194 17.92 15.80 -11.12
CA PRO A 194 17.89 15.98 -12.58
C PRO A 194 19.28 16.37 -13.15
N GLU A 195 19.69 15.74 -14.25
CA GLU A 195 21.05 15.80 -14.84
C GLU A 195 21.51 17.17 -15.38
N PHE A 196 20.63 18.15 -15.50
CA PHE A 196 20.93 19.46 -16.10
C PHE A 196 20.65 20.63 -15.14
N THR A 197 20.84 20.41 -13.85
CA THR A 197 20.56 21.45 -12.84
C THR A 197 21.68 21.46 -11.81
N ASP A 198 21.94 22.64 -11.23
CA ASP A 198 22.83 22.75 -10.07
C ASP A 198 22.28 21.86 -8.95
N GLU A 199 22.97 20.74 -8.72
CA GLU A 199 22.57 19.73 -7.75
C GLU A 199 22.51 20.31 -6.34
N VAL A 200 23.41 21.24 -6.00
CA VAL A 200 23.45 21.89 -4.68
C VAL A 200 22.24 22.79 -4.52
N GLU A 201 21.92 23.60 -5.54
CA GLU A 201 20.74 24.46 -5.50
C GLU A 201 19.46 23.64 -5.35
N ILE A 202 19.25 22.60 -6.18
CA ILE A 202 18.06 21.75 -6.13
C ILE A 202 17.95 21.01 -4.80
N SER A 203 19.06 20.46 -4.32
CA SER A 203 19.15 19.76 -3.04
C SER A 203 18.69 20.67 -1.90
N GLN A 204 19.15 21.92 -1.86
CA GLN A 204 18.74 22.90 -0.84
C GLN A 204 17.31 23.39 -1.01
N LEU A 205 16.89 23.60 -2.27
CA LEU A 205 15.57 24.12 -2.59
C LEU A 205 14.46 23.16 -2.16
N PHE A 206 14.70 21.86 -2.31
CA PHE A 206 13.73 20.79 -2.00
C PHE A 206 14.02 20.03 -0.69
N LYS A 207 15.07 20.40 0.06
CA LYS A 207 15.44 19.75 1.32
C LYS A 207 14.26 19.68 2.30
N GLY A 208 14.05 18.50 2.88
CA GLY A 208 13.02 18.26 3.90
C GLY A 208 11.57 18.25 3.37
N LEU A 209 11.36 18.34 2.06
CA LEU A 209 10.04 18.25 1.45
C LEU A 209 9.67 16.81 1.12
N LEU A 210 8.38 16.55 0.92
CA LEU A 210 7.89 15.30 0.35
C LEU A 210 8.08 15.34 -1.17
N TRP A 211 8.95 14.49 -1.69
CA TRP A 211 9.34 14.49 -3.10
C TRP A 211 8.42 13.62 -3.94
N SER A 212 8.15 14.05 -5.17
CA SER A 212 7.69 13.16 -6.23
C SER A 212 8.90 12.55 -6.92
N VAL A 213 9.01 11.24 -6.89
CA VAL A 213 10.13 10.50 -7.48
C VAL A 213 9.59 9.57 -8.56
N LYS A 214 10.10 9.68 -9.79
CA LYS A 214 9.80 8.73 -10.85
C LYS A 214 10.76 7.54 -10.73
N ILE A 215 10.23 6.33 -10.65
CA ILE A 215 11.06 5.13 -10.62
C ILE A 215 11.68 4.92 -11.99
N THR A 216 13.01 4.87 -12.02
CA THR A 216 13.82 4.71 -13.23
C THR A 216 14.40 3.30 -13.34
N HIS A 217 14.57 2.60 -12.23
CA HIS A 217 15.12 1.25 -12.21
C HIS A 217 14.59 0.43 -11.03
N VAL A 218 14.39 -0.87 -11.26
CA VAL A 218 13.94 -1.83 -10.25
C VAL A 218 14.85 -3.07 -10.26
N ASN A 219 15.64 -3.26 -9.20
CA ASN A 219 16.38 -4.49 -8.96
C ASN A 219 15.59 -5.39 -8.01
N ARG A 220 14.93 -6.39 -8.58
CA ARG A 220 14.02 -7.29 -7.85
C ARG A 220 14.75 -8.29 -6.97
N LYS A 221 16.02 -8.64 -7.24
CA LYS A 221 16.75 -9.65 -6.46
C LYS A 221 17.04 -9.20 -5.03
N ASN A 222 17.19 -7.89 -4.82
CA ASN A 222 17.55 -7.30 -3.54
C ASN A 222 16.59 -6.17 -3.12
N ASN A 223 15.42 -6.07 -3.77
CA ASN A 223 14.41 -5.07 -3.49
C ASN A 223 14.95 -3.62 -3.49
N ARG A 224 15.89 -3.32 -4.39
CA ARG A 224 16.50 -1.99 -4.54
C ARG A 224 15.94 -1.25 -5.74
N TYR A 225 15.49 -0.04 -5.51
CA TYR A 225 14.89 0.82 -6.51
C TYR A 225 15.80 2.02 -6.74
N LYS A 226 15.76 2.55 -7.96
CA LYS A 226 16.31 3.86 -8.28
C LYS A 226 15.20 4.73 -8.83
N GLY A 227 15.23 6.01 -8.50
CA GLY A 227 14.31 6.97 -9.04
C GLY A 227 14.95 8.35 -9.19
N ARG A 228 14.24 9.23 -9.89
CA ARG A 228 14.65 10.59 -10.15
C ARG A 228 13.63 11.57 -9.59
N LEU A 229 14.10 12.61 -8.92
CA LEU A 229 13.24 13.70 -8.45
C LEU A 229 12.53 14.38 -9.64
N LEU A 230 11.21 14.55 -9.52
CA LEU A 230 10.37 15.34 -10.40
C LEU A 230 10.05 16.68 -9.75
N THR A 231 10.84 17.70 -10.06
CA THR A 231 10.69 19.06 -9.50
C THR A 231 9.36 19.71 -9.89
N SER A 232 8.78 19.35 -11.06
CA SER A 232 7.51 19.89 -11.54
C SER A 232 6.26 19.35 -10.83
N LEU A 233 6.38 18.22 -10.13
CA LEU A 233 5.31 17.57 -9.34
C LEU A 233 5.56 17.64 -7.83
N THR A 234 6.75 18.07 -7.43
CA THR A 234 7.11 18.25 -6.02
C THR A 234 6.68 19.63 -5.56
N TYR A 235 5.75 19.68 -4.60
CA TYR A 235 5.29 20.96 -4.07
C TYR A 235 6.39 21.66 -3.27
N ASN A 236 6.70 22.89 -3.65
CA ASN A 236 7.65 23.74 -2.93
C ASN A 236 7.03 25.10 -2.58
N PRO A 237 6.81 25.39 -1.28
CA PRO A 237 6.24 26.67 -0.84
C PRO A 237 7.06 27.90 -1.25
N LYS A 238 8.39 27.78 -1.35
CA LYS A 238 9.27 28.91 -1.71
C LYS A 238 9.06 29.32 -3.17
N LEU A 239 8.83 28.34 -4.05
CA LEU A 239 8.57 28.57 -5.47
C LEU A 239 7.13 29.05 -5.73
N SER A 240 6.15 28.55 -4.96
CA SER A 240 4.75 28.94 -5.12
C SER A 240 4.51 30.42 -4.77
N LYS A 241 5.22 30.95 -3.75
CA LYS A 241 5.16 32.38 -3.38
C LYS A 241 5.71 33.31 -4.46
N LYS A 242 6.77 32.92 -5.17
CA LYS A 242 7.34 33.72 -6.28
C LYS A 242 6.38 33.86 -7.47
N ARG A 243 5.58 32.83 -7.78
CA ARG A 243 4.55 32.89 -8.84
C ARG A 243 3.38 33.82 -8.49
N ARG A 244 3.01 33.92 -7.21
CA ARG A 244 1.94 34.83 -6.76
C ARG A 244 2.32 36.32 -6.78
N ARG A 245 3.61 36.65 -6.73
CA ARG A 245 4.08 38.05 -6.82
C ARG A 245 4.24 38.56 -8.26
N LYS A 246 4.16 37.66 -9.25
CA LYS A 246 4.26 37.99 -10.69
C LYS A 246 2.91 38.00 -11.41
N LYS A 247 1.82 37.78 -10.69
CA LYS A 247 0.44 38.00 -11.12
C LYS A 247 -0.10 39.19 -10.35
#